data_AF-A0A3D2H1W7-F1
#
_entry.id   AF-A0A3D2H1W7-F1
#
_cell.length_a   1.000
_cell.length_b   1.000
_cell.length_c   1.000
_cell.angle_alpha   90.00
_cell.angle_beta   90.00
_cell.angle_gamma   90.00
#
_symmetry.space_group_name_H-M   'P 1'
#
loop_
_entity.id
_entity.type
_entity.pdbx_description
1 polymer ?
#
loop_
_entity_poly.entity_id
_entity_poly.type
_entity_poly.pdbx_seq_one_letter_code
_entity_poly.pdbx_strand_id
1 'polypeptide(L)'
;MKKFFALLLSIMLLSTAALAEVKIGQVEYAAHGTSCFAVLTVAMDGDTIVAAHIDEFQFMDAATAEGVPNSDASFGQNYPEGKVLASKVVNDGLYSTNMTTKAGATTPLGVSYNAIEAFVTGKTIAELEAAIEGKTKEEMVDAVSSSTLVDTLGYVQGLLAAAKAANNQTGYYTVYNKTGETVKEVSITINATGEKFVMATDVPADAVKVIVFSMDGALEGHNALTFAFTTESGYEGSFATLSVETAPITMLSADAMTGATQISFFAPAAE
;
A
#
# COMPACT_ATOMS: atom_id res chain seq x y z
N MET A 1 49.55 -22.64 -11.27
CA MET A 1 48.46 -22.85 -10.30
C MET A 1 47.95 -21.58 -9.61
N LYS A 2 48.74 -20.51 -9.40
CA LYS A 2 48.24 -19.27 -8.74
C LYS A 2 47.38 -18.33 -9.60
N LYS A 3 47.41 -18.43 -10.95
CA LYS A 3 46.64 -17.54 -11.85
C LYS A 3 45.24 -18.08 -12.22
N PHE A 4 44.93 -19.34 -11.91
CA PHE A 4 43.61 -19.93 -12.15
C PHE A 4 42.65 -19.78 -10.96
N PHE A 5 43.16 -19.46 -9.77
CA PHE A 5 42.34 -19.24 -8.57
C PHE A 5 41.73 -17.82 -8.50
N ALA A 6 42.32 -16.85 -9.20
CA ALA A 6 41.79 -15.48 -9.23
C ALA A 6 40.55 -15.33 -10.13
N LEU A 7 40.41 -16.18 -11.16
CA LEU A 7 39.27 -16.13 -12.07
C LEU A 7 38.00 -16.76 -11.46
N LEU A 8 38.16 -17.79 -10.61
CA LEU A 8 37.02 -18.40 -9.91
C LEU A 8 36.48 -17.50 -8.78
N LEU A 9 37.33 -16.71 -8.12
CA LEU A 9 36.90 -15.76 -7.09
C LEU A 9 36.21 -14.52 -7.68
N SER A 10 36.52 -14.16 -8.94
CA SER A 10 35.91 -13.04 -9.64
C SER A 10 34.50 -13.33 -10.19
N ILE A 11 34.08 -14.60 -10.26
CA ILE A 11 32.73 -15.01 -10.72
C ILE A 11 31.77 -15.20 -9.53
N MET A 12 32.29 -15.34 -8.31
CA MET A 12 31.48 -15.38 -7.07
C MET A 12 31.13 -13.99 -6.51
N LEU A 13 31.42 -12.93 -7.27
CA LEU A 13 31.00 -11.54 -7.04
C LEU A 13 30.05 -11.06 -8.15
N LEU A 14 29.27 -11.96 -8.76
CA LEU A 14 27.99 -11.53 -9.30
C LEU A 14 27.18 -11.05 -8.11
N SER A 15 27.22 -9.75 -7.88
CA SER A 15 26.23 -9.01 -7.15
C SER A 15 24.88 -9.63 -7.44
N THR A 16 24.25 -10.21 -6.43
CA THR A 16 22.80 -10.18 -6.35
C THR A 16 22.43 -8.70 -6.31
N ALA A 17 22.46 -8.04 -7.47
CA ALA A 17 21.66 -6.85 -7.66
C ALA A 17 20.26 -7.35 -7.31
N ALA A 18 19.77 -6.95 -6.13
CA ALA A 18 18.39 -7.17 -5.79
C ALA A 18 17.59 -6.71 -7.01
N LEU A 19 16.81 -7.61 -7.60
CA LEU A 19 15.84 -7.19 -8.61
C LEU A 19 15.03 -6.09 -7.94
N ALA A 20 15.11 -4.87 -8.46
CA ALA A 20 14.31 -3.77 -7.96
C ALA A 20 12.85 -4.20 -8.10
N GLU A 21 12.21 -4.48 -6.96
CA GLU A 21 10.82 -4.90 -6.92
C GLU A 21 9.97 -3.66 -7.07
N VAL A 22 9.34 -3.51 -8.24
CA VAL A 22 8.37 -2.45 -8.47
C VAL A 22 7.02 -2.90 -7.95
N LYS A 23 6.49 -2.19 -6.94
CA LYS A 23 5.15 -2.44 -6.40
C LYS A 23 4.13 -1.54 -7.10
N ILE A 24 2.94 -2.08 -7.40
CA ILE A 24 1.85 -1.31 -7.99
C ILE A 24 0.77 -1.11 -6.95
N GLY A 25 0.38 0.14 -6.74
CA GLY A 25 -0.78 0.50 -5.94
C GLY A 25 -1.86 1.09 -6.83
N GLN A 26 -3.11 0.74 -6.57
CA GLN A 26 -4.26 1.29 -7.27
C GLN A 26 -5.40 1.53 -6.27
N VAL A 27 -6.07 2.67 -6.41
CA VAL A 27 -7.29 2.97 -5.63
C VAL A 27 -8.38 3.52 -6.54
N GLU A 28 -9.63 3.25 -6.18
CA GLU A 28 -10.78 4.02 -6.63
C GLU A 28 -10.98 5.19 -5.67
N TYR A 29 -11.10 6.41 -6.20
CA TYR A 29 -11.08 7.62 -5.38
C TYR A 29 -12.07 8.68 -5.88
N ALA A 30 -12.71 9.39 -4.94
CA ALA A 30 -13.59 10.51 -5.25
C ALA A 30 -12.79 11.82 -5.38
N ALA A 31 -11.90 11.88 -6.38
CA ALA A 31 -11.01 13.03 -6.58
C ALA A 31 -11.76 14.29 -7.03
N HIS A 32 -12.84 14.14 -7.81
CA HIS A 32 -13.59 15.23 -8.41
C HIS A 32 -15.10 14.98 -8.34
N GLY A 33 -15.83 15.92 -7.75
CA GLY A 33 -17.30 15.91 -7.74
C GLY A 33 -17.94 14.61 -7.23
N THR A 34 -19.17 14.34 -7.68
CA THR A 34 -19.95 13.14 -7.30
C THR A 34 -20.53 12.39 -8.49
N SER A 35 -20.24 12.83 -9.71
CA SER A 35 -20.74 12.23 -10.96
C SER A 35 -19.70 11.34 -11.65
N CYS A 36 -18.55 11.15 -11.02
CA CYS A 36 -17.44 10.37 -11.52
C CYS A 36 -16.66 9.74 -10.36
N PHE A 37 -15.77 8.83 -10.70
CA PHE A 37 -14.76 8.28 -9.79
C PHE A 37 -13.44 8.14 -10.55
N ALA A 38 -12.33 8.39 -9.85
CA ALA A 38 -11.00 8.23 -10.39
C ALA A 38 -10.45 6.84 -10.08
N VAL A 39 -9.72 6.26 -11.03
CA VAL A 39 -8.82 5.12 -10.82
C VAL A 39 -7.40 5.68 -10.85
N LEU A 40 -6.74 5.65 -9.70
CA LEU A 40 -5.43 6.26 -9.50
C LEU A 40 -4.43 5.16 -9.24
N THR A 41 -3.40 5.09 -10.09
CA THR A 41 -2.41 4.03 -10.07
C THR A 41 -1.03 4.62 -9.90
N VAL A 42 -0.19 3.98 -9.09
CA VAL A 42 1.23 4.33 -8.98
C VAL A 42 2.10 3.09 -9.03
N ALA A 43 3.30 3.27 -9.56
CA ALA A 43 4.40 2.32 -9.44
C ALA A 43 5.41 2.86 -8.42
N MET A 44 5.80 2.02 -7.48
CA MET A 44 6.72 2.33 -6.39
C MET A 44 8.03 1.54 -6.57
N ASP A 45 9.16 2.21 -6.40
CA ASP A 45 10.47 1.59 -6.16
C ASP A 45 10.89 1.95 -4.72
N GLY A 46 10.83 0.96 -3.83
CA GLY A 46 10.87 1.19 -2.39
C GLY A 46 9.77 2.16 -1.95
N ASP A 47 10.17 3.31 -1.38
CA ASP A 47 9.24 4.37 -0.96
C ASP A 47 9.05 5.48 -2.00
N THR A 48 9.67 5.39 -3.17
CA THR A 48 9.61 6.44 -4.22
C THR A 48 8.59 6.10 -5.30
N ILE A 49 7.74 7.06 -5.67
CA ILE A 49 6.86 6.94 -6.83
C ILE A 49 7.70 7.06 -8.10
N VAL A 50 7.80 6.00 -8.90
CA VAL A 50 8.54 6.01 -10.17
C VAL A 50 7.65 6.22 -11.39
N ALA A 51 6.34 6.00 -11.25
CA ALA A 51 5.34 6.38 -12.23
C ALA A 51 3.97 6.57 -11.55
N ALA A 52 3.13 7.43 -12.13
CA ALA A 52 1.77 7.66 -11.70
C ALA A 52 0.85 7.68 -12.92
N HIS A 53 -0.40 7.29 -12.73
CA HIS A 53 -1.43 7.37 -13.76
C HIS A 53 -2.79 7.75 -13.16
N ILE A 54 -3.47 8.68 -13.82
CA ILE A 54 -4.82 9.13 -13.52
C ILE A 54 -5.73 8.71 -14.67
N ASP A 55 -6.78 7.94 -14.36
CA ASP A 55 -7.97 7.89 -15.20
C ASP A 55 -9.20 8.21 -14.35
N GLU A 56 -10.24 8.74 -14.97
CA GLU A 56 -11.48 9.07 -14.31
C GLU A 56 -12.66 8.68 -15.18
N PHE A 57 -13.64 8.02 -14.56
CA PHE A 57 -14.77 7.44 -15.24
C PHE A 57 -16.04 8.22 -14.92
N GLN A 58 -16.79 8.54 -15.96
CA GLN A 58 -18.04 9.29 -15.86
C GLN A 58 -19.06 8.73 -16.86
N PHE A 59 -20.35 8.79 -16.52
CA PHE A 59 -21.40 8.58 -17.51
C PHE A 59 -21.44 9.72 -18.53
N MET A 60 -21.17 9.41 -19.79
CA MET A 60 -21.14 10.36 -20.91
C MET A 60 -22.19 10.00 -21.97
N ASP A 61 -22.43 10.90 -22.92
CA ASP A 61 -23.40 10.68 -23.99
C ASP A 61 -22.97 9.54 -24.93
N ALA A 62 -23.79 8.49 -25.00
CA ALA A 62 -23.53 7.30 -25.80
C ALA A 62 -23.41 7.57 -27.31
N ALA A 63 -23.96 8.69 -27.81
CA ALA A 63 -23.87 9.05 -29.22
C ALA A 63 -22.48 9.58 -29.62
N THR A 64 -21.65 9.98 -28.65
CA THR A 64 -20.36 10.65 -28.91
C THR A 64 -19.18 10.07 -28.15
N ALA A 65 -19.41 9.49 -26.97
CA ALA A 65 -18.35 8.94 -26.14
C ALA A 65 -18.12 7.45 -26.44
N GLU A 66 -16.85 7.05 -26.37
CA GLU A 66 -16.45 5.66 -26.32
C GLU A 66 -16.67 5.10 -24.91
N GLY A 67 -17.53 4.08 -24.80
CA GLY A 67 -17.78 3.39 -23.54
C GLY A 67 -16.66 2.43 -23.17
N VAL A 68 -16.57 2.08 -21.89
CA VAL A 68 -15.65 1.04 -21.41
C VAL A 68 -15.94 -0.32 -22.06
N PRO A 69 -14.98 -1.28 -22.06
CA PRO A 69 -15.19 -2.60 -22.65
C PRO A 69 -16.47 -3.27 -22.15
N ASN A 70 -17.19 -3.95 -23.06
CA ASN A 70 -18.48 -4.61 -22.81
C ASN A 70 -19.67 -3.67 -22.52
N SER A 71 -19.54 -2.36 -22.76
CA SER A 71 -20.64 -1.39 -22.64
C SER A 71 -21.84 -1.72 -23.56
N ASP A 72 -21.61 -2.42 -24.67
CA ASP A 72 -22.63 -2.91 -25.60
C ASP A 72 -23.16 -4.31 -25.25
N ALA A 73 -22.66 -4.91 -24.16
CA ALA A 73 -23.03 -6.24 -23.68
C ALA A 73 -23.73 -6.16 -22.32
N SER A 74 -23.71 -7.27 -21.55
CA SER A 74 -24.39 -7.35 -20.25
C SER A 74 -23.93 -6.32 -19.22
N PHE A 75 -22.68 -5.82 -19.34
CA PHE A 75 -22.16 -4.83 -18.41
C PHE A 75 -22.87 -3.47 -18.53
N GLY A 76 -23.29 -3.08 -19.73
CA GLY A 76 -23.96 -1.79 -19.99
C GLY A 76 -25.47 -1.77 -19.83
N GLN A 77 -26.13 -2.90 -19.54
CA GLN A 77 -27.60 -3.01 -19.56
C GLN A 77 -28.33 -2.08 -18.58
N ASN A 78 -27.67 -1.68 -17.49
CA ASN A 78 -28.24 -0.84 -16.45
C ASN A 78 -27.65 0.58 -16.43
N TYR A 79 -26.98 1.00 -17.50
CA TYR A 79 -26.53 2.38 -17.61
C TYR A 79 -27.73 3.31 -17.74
N PRO A 80 -27.61 4.57 -17.28
CA PRO A 80 -28.64 5.56 -17.51
C PRO A 80 -28.98 5.67 -19.00
N GLU A 81 -30.25 5.90 -19.32
CA GLU A 81 -30.71 5.96 -20.72
C GLU A 81 -29.90 6.98 -21.54
N GLY A 82 -29.41 6.56 -22.70
CA GLY A 82 -28.58 7.38 -23.58
C GLY A 82 -27.16 7.66 -23.04
N LYS A 83 -26.70 6.94 -22.02
CA LYS A 83 -25.35 7.09 -21.45
C LYS A 83 -24.50 5.83 -21.57
N VAL A 84 -23.19 6.04 -21.61
CA VAL A 84 -22.17 5.01 -21.42
C VAL A 84 -21.24 5.42 -20.28
N LEU A 85 -20.77 4.46 -19.49
CA LEU A 85 -19.64 4.71 -18.60
C LEU A 85 -18.39 4.85 -19.47
N ALA A 86 -17.68 5.96 -19.36
CA ALA A 86 -16.56 6.30 -20.23
C ALA A 86 -15.34 6.75 -19.42
N SER A 87 -14.16 6.27 -19.81
CA SER A 87 -12.87 6.79 -19.37
C SER A 87 -12.66 8.20 -19.95
N LYS A 88 -12.28 9.15 -19.10
CA LYS A 88 -11.93 10.51 -19.53
C LYS A 88 -10.60 10.55 -20.26
N VAL A 89 -9.69 9.61 -20.02
CA VAL A 89 -8.43 9.51 -20.78
C VAL A 89 -8.68 9.01 -22.20
N VAL A 90 -9.46 7.94 -22.37
CA VAL A 90 -9.85 7.45 -23.71
C VAL A 90 -10.63 8.51 -24.48
N ASN A 91 -11.50 9.26 -23.78
CA ASN A 91 -12.33 10.31 -24.35
C ASN A 91 -11.73 11.73 -24.17
N ASP A 92 -10.42 11.88 -23.99
CA ASP A 92 -9.80 13.17 -23.61
C ASP A 92 -10.17 14.31 -24.58
N GLY A 93 -10.11 14.07 -25.88
CA GLY A 93 -10.45 15.08 -26.88
C GLY A 93 -11.90 15.57 -26.78
N LEU A 94 -12.84 14.65 -26.57
CA LEU A 94 -14.26 14.97 -26.36
C LEU A 94 -14.46 15.72 -25.04
N TYR A 95 -13.85 15.24 -23.96
CA TYR A 95 -14.02 15.82 -22.64
C TYR A 95 -13.38 17.20 -22.53
N SER A 96 -12.15 17.36 -23.03
CA SER A 96 -11.45 18.64 -23.13
C SER A 96 -12.26 19.67 -23.94
N THR A 97 -12.86 19.26 -25.05
CA THR A 97 -13.76 20.14 -25.83
C THR A 97 -14.97 20.57 -25.01
N ASN A 98 -15.58 19.66 -24.25
CA ASN A 98 -16.67 19.99 -23.33
C ASN A 98 -16.22 20.97 -22.23
N MET A 99 -15.03 20.79 -21.66
CA MET A 99 -14.49 21.70 -20.66
C MET A 99 -14.27 23.11 -21.24
N THR A 100 -13.71 23.23 -22.43
CA THR A 100 -13.55 24.53 -23.10
C THR A 100 -14.89 25.18 -23.41
N THR A 101 -15.83 24.44 -24.01
CA THR A 101 -17.10 25.00 -24.49
C THR A 101 -18.10 25.31 -23.37
N LYS A 102 -18.12 24.51 -22.29
CA LYS A 102 -19.10 24.63 -21.20
C LYS A 102 -18.56 25.35 -19.97
N ALA A 103 -17.26 25.28 -19.72
CA ALA A 103 -16.62 25.85 -18.53
C ALA A 103 -15.52 26.87 -18.86
N GLY A 104 -15.27 27.17 -20.14
CA GLY A 104 -14.25 28.14 -20.55
C GLY A 104 -12.82 27.69 -20.28
N ALA A 105 -12.58 26.38 -20.10
CA ALA A 105 -11.25 25.86 -19.84
C ALA A 105 -10.28 26.13 -21.01
N THR A 106 -9.09 26.63 -20.69
CA THR A 106 -8.03 26.95 -21.67
C THR A 106 -7.00 25.84 -21.80
N THR A 107 -7.05 24.82 -20.94
CA THR A 107 -6.04 23.75 -20.86
C THR A 107 -6.69 22.39 -21.05
N PRO A 108 -6.02 21.54 -21.86
CA PRO A 108 -6.14 20.09 -21.90
C PRO A 108 -6.60 19.41 -20.60
N LEU A 109 -7.57 18.49 -20.57
CA LEU A 109 -7.68 17.60 -19.39
C LEU A 109 -6.38 16.80 -19.23
N GLY A 110 -5.95 16.10 -20.29
CA GLY A 110 -4.72 15.32 -20.28
C GLY A 110 -3.46 16.12 -19.96
N VAL A 111 -3.42 17.43 -20.29
CA VAL A 111 -2.29 18.30 -19.89
C VAL A 111 -2.23 18.47 -18.38
N SER A 112 -3.38 18.68 -17.73
CA SER A 112 -3.44 18.81 -16.27
C SER A 112 -3.17 17.47 -15.58
N TYR A 113 -3.69 16.35 -16.09
CA TYR A 113 -3.37 15.02 -15.55
C TYR A 113 -1.88 14.71 -15.63
N ASN A 114 -1.25 14.92 -16.79
CA ASN A 114 0.20 14.74 -16.94
C ASN A 114 1.00 15.62 -15.97
N ALA A 115 0.57 16.85 -15.72
CA ALA A 115 1.22 17.75 -14.78
C ALA A 115 1.12 17.23 -13.33
N ILE A 116 -0.03 16.68 -12.95
CA ILE A 116 -0.24 16.07 -11.63
C ILE A 116 0.58 14.79 -11.46
N GLU A 117 0.57 13.90 -12.46
CA GLU A 117 1.39 12.68 -12.48
C GLU A 117 2.88 13.02 -12.37
N ALA A 118 3.35 14.01 -13.12
CA ALA A 118 4.74 14.48 -13.05
C ALA A 118 5.07 15.13 -11.70
N PHE A 119 4.13 15.84 -11.07
CA PHE A 119 4.34 16.44 -9.76
C PHE A 119 4.58 15.39 -8.66
N VAL A 120 3.86 14.27 -8.68
CA VAL A 120 4.03 13.21 -7.67
C VAL A 120 5.22 12.29 -7.97
N THR A 121 5.58 12.13 -9.24
CA THR A 121 6.68 11.25 -9.66
C THR A 121 8.02 11.75 -9.10
N GLY A 122 8.82 10.82 -8.58
CA GLY A 122 10.11 11.07 -7.96
C GLY A 122 10.03 11.47 -6.47
N LYS A 123 8.84 11.63 -5.90
CA LYS A 123 8.66 11.88 -4.46
C LYS A 123 8.50 10.58 -3.69
N THR A 124 8.98 10.59 -2.46
CA THR A 124 8.58 9.61 -1.45
C THR A 124 7.19 9.88 -0.91
N ILE A 125 6.59 8.90 -0.23
CA ILE A 125 5.30 9.07 0.47
C ILE A 125 5.36 10.27 1.43
N ALA A 126 6.39 10.34 2.27
CA ALA A 126 6.55 11.40 3.26
C ALA A 126 6.75 12.79 2.63
N GLU A 127 7.53 12.89 1.55
CA GLU A 127 7.69 14.15 0.81
C GLU A 127 6.39 14.60 0.16
N LEU A 128 5.59 13.66 -0.37
CA LEU A 128 4.30 13.97 -0.97
C LEU A 128 3.28 14.42 0.08
N GLU A 129 3.25 13.77 1.25
CA GLU A 129 2.44 14.21 2.40
C GLU A 129 2.78 15.64 2.81
N ALA A 130 4.07 15.93 3.04
CA ALA A 130 4.52 17.26 3.39
C ALA A 130 4.21 18.30 2.30
N ALA A 131 4.24 17.89 1.03
CA ALA A 131 3.93 18.77 -0.10
C ALA A 131 2.46 19.18 -0.17
N ILE A 132 1.54 18.42 0.42
CA ILE A 132 0.08 18.70 0.41
C ILE A 132 -0.48 19.10 1.77
N GLU A 133 0.28 18.92 2.84
CA GLU A 133 -0.17 19.22 4.20
C GLU A 133 -0.63 20.67 4.35
N GLY A 134 -1.87 20.85 4.83
CA GLY A 134 -2.45 22.16 5.09
C GLY A 134 -2.82 22.98 3.85
N LYS A 135 -2.58 22.49 2.62
CA LYS A 135 -2.89 23.23 1.39
C LYS A 135 -4.38 23.23 1.06
N THR A 136 -4.87 24.35 0.55
CA THR A 136 -6.19 24.44 -0.07
C THR A 136 -6.18 23.90 -1.51
N LYS A 137 -7.37 23.80 -2.11
CA LYS A 137 -7.52 23.42 -3.53
C LYS A 137 -6.79 24.38 -4.45
N GLU A 138 -6.94 25.68 -4.21
CA GLU A 138 -6.33 26.76 -4.99
C GLU A 138 -4.81 26.74 -4.87
N GLU A 139 -4.28 26.59 -3.66
CA GLU A 139 -2.84 26.50 -3.41
C GLU A 139 -2.20 25.28 -4.06
N MET A 140 -2.96 24.20 -4.26
CA MET A 140 -2.49 23.02 -5.00
C MET A 140 -2.48 23.22 -6.50
N VAL A 141 -3.44 23.96 -7.07
CA VAL A 141 -3.38 24.36 -8.49
C VAL A 141 -2.12 25.16 -8.75
N ASP A 142 -1.78 26.10 -7.88
CA ASP A 142 -0.58 26.92 -8.01
C ASP A 142 0.72 26.11 -7.82
N ALA A 143 0.70 25.09 -6.95
CA ALA A 143 1.85 24.23 -6.70
C ALA A 143 2.15 23.27 -7.86
N VAL A 144 1.12 22.77 -8.55
CA VAL A 144 1.27 21.87 -9.69
C VAL A 144 1.31 22.67 -10.98
N SER A 145 2.51 23.07 -11.37
CA SER A 145 2.74 23.86 -12.58
C SER A 145 2.06 23.24 -13.81
N SER A 146 1.23 24.02 -14.51
CA SER A 146 0.46 23.62 -15.70
C SER A 146 -0.82 22.80 -15.44
N SER A 147 -1.16 22.47 -14.19
CA SER A 147 -2.52 22.02 -13.88
C SER A 147 -3.44 23.24 -13.75
N THR A 148 -4.63 23.16 -14.34
CA THR A 148 -5.69 24.16 -14.13
C THR A 148 -6.96 23.56 -13.51
N LEU A 149 -6.87 22.31 -13.04
CA LEU A 149 -8.01 21.62 -12.43
C LEU A 149 -8.15 22.03 -10.98
N VAL A 150 -9.28 22.64 -10.61
CA VAL A 150 -9.58 23.02 -9.21
C VAL A 150 -9.45 21.84 -8.24
N ASP A 151 -9.68 20.62 -8.70
CA ASP A 151 -9.59 19.40 -7.89
C ASP A 151 -8.20 18.74 -7.89
N THR A 152 -7.15 19.48 -8.29
CA THR A 152 -5.75 19.01 -8.26
C THR A 152 -5.38 18.37 -6.92
N LEU A 153 -5.77 18.98 -5.80
CA LEU A 153 -5.53 18.42 -4.47
C LEU A 153 -6.13 17.01 -4.31
N GLY A 154 -7.36 16.79 -4.80
CA GLY A 154 -8.05 15.51 -4.68
C GLY A 154 -7.36 14.40 -5.48
N TYR A 155 -6.87 14.71 -6.68
CA TYR A 155 -6.09 13.76 -7.48
C TYR A 155 -4.76 13.41 -6.82
N VAL A 156 -4.04 14.41 -6.27
CA VAL A 156 -2.77 14.17 -5.56
C VAL A 156 -3.00 13.33 -4.30
N GLN A 157 -4.06 13.61 -3.52
CA GLN A 157 -4.43 12.82 -2.35
C GLN A 157 -4.74 11.36 -2.70
N GLY A 158 -5.44 11.14 -3.81
CA GLY A 158 -5.73 9.78 -4.25
C GLY A 158 -4.50 9.04 -4.79
N LEU A 159 -3.56 9.72 -5.46
CA LEU A 159 -2.26 9.14 -5.86
C LEU A 159 -1.39 8.81 -4.63
N LEU A 160 -1.42 9.65 -3.59
CA LEU A 160 -0.81 9.34 -2.30
C LEU A 160 -1.45 8.11 -1.66
N ALA A 161 -2.77 7.99 -1.70
CA ALA A 161 -3.47 6.80 -1.22
C ALA A 161 -3.08 5.54 -2.00
N ALA A 162 -2.92 5.64 -3.32
CA ALA A 162 -2.39 4.55 -4.15
C ALA A 162 -0.96 4.16 -3.74
N ALA A 163 -0.08 5.14 -3.47
CA ALA A 163 1.29 4.89 -3.02
C ALA A 163 1.33 4.16 -1.67
N LYS A 164 0.49 4.59 -0.72
CA LYS A 164 0.33 3.87 0.55
C LYS A 164 -0.20 2.45 0.36
N ALA A 165 -1.16 2.26 -0.53
CA ALA A 165 -1.71 0.94 -0.84
C ALA A 165 -0.66 0.00 -1.47
N ALA A 166 0.21 0.51 -2.35
CA ALA A 166 1.31 -0.26 -2.95
C ALA A 166 2.27 -0.82 -1.89
N ASN A 167 2.51 -0.02 -0.84
CA ASN A 167 3.42 -0.36 0.25
C ASN A 167 2.73 -0.97 1.46
N ASN A 168 1.43 -1.27 1.39
CA ASN A 168 0.74 -1.97 2.47
C ASN A 168 1.24 -3.42 2.55
N GLN A 169 1.72 -3.82 3.73
CA GLN A 169 2.24 -5.17 3.96
C GLN A 169 1.33 -5.92 4.91
N THR A 170 1.00 -7.17 4.60
CA THR A 170 0.22 -8.04 5.48
C THR A 170 1.10 -9.15 6.03
N GLY A 171 1.15 -9.27 7.35
CA GLY A 171 1.84 -10.33 8.07
C GLY A 171 0.88 -11.34 8.69
N TYR A 172 1.35 -12.57 8.81
CA TYR A 172 0.62 -13.70 9.36
C TYR A 172 1.50 -14.44 10.37
N TYR A 173 1.19 -14.33 11.66
CA TYR A 173 1.82 -15.17 12.66
C TYR A 173 0.87 -16.26 13.12
N THR A 174 1.29 -17.52 12.99
CA THR A 174 0.59 -18.64 13.64
C THR A 174 1.17 -18.81 15.03
N VAL A 175 0.43 -18.36 16.03
CA VAL A 175 0.85 -18.34 17.43
C VAL A 175 0.39 -19.61 18.12
N TYR A 176 1.33 -20.33 18.74
CA TYR A 176 1.10 -21.51 19.55
C TYR A 176 1.34 -21.17 21.01
N ASN A 177 0.34 -21.34 21.85
CA ASN A 177 0.49 -21.14 23.28
C ASN A 177 0.99 -22.41 23.97
N LYS A 178 2.31 -22.51 24.17
CA LYS A 178 2.95 -23.58 24.95
C LYS A 178 3.51 -23.06 26.28
N THR A 179 2.90 -21.99 26.81
CA THR A 179 3.27 -21.42 28.12
C THR A 179 2.78 -22.27 29.30
N GLY A 180 1.81 -23.17 29.06
CA GLY A 180 1.17 -24.00 30.09
C GLY A 180 0.01 -23.32 30.80
N GLU A 181 -0.31 -22.07 30.45
CA GLU A 181 -1.42 -21.30 31.02
C GLU A 181 -2.07 -20.38 29.97
N THR A 182 -3.13 -19.66 30.35
CA THR A 182 -3.78 -18.70 29.46
C THR A 182 -2.88 -17.48 29.24
N VAL A 183 -2.67 -17.12 27.98
CA VAL A 183 -2.04 -15.84 27.60
C VAL A 183 -3.12 -14.77 27.53
N LYS A 184 -3.03 -13.75 28.40
CA LYS A 184 -4.02 -12.68 28.51
C LYS A 184 -3.92 -11.67 27.40
N GLU A 185 -2.71 -11.42 26.91
CA GLU A 185 -2.47 -10.48 25.83
C GLU A 185 -1.37 -11.00 24.91
N VAL A 186 -1.62 -10.92 23.61
CA VAL A 186 -0.61 -10.99 22.56
C VAL A 186 -0.65 -9.66 21.81
N SER A 187 0.51 -9.04 21.61
CA SER A 187 0.62 -7.75 20.96
C SER A 187 1.76 -7.67 19.95
N ILE A 188 1.59 -6.78 18.98
CA ILE A 188 2.60 -6.34 18.03
C ILE A 188 2.82 -4.85 18.23
N THR A 189 4.07 -4.41 18.32
CA THR A 189 4.45 -3.00 18.34
C THR A 189 5.24 -2.67 17.10
N ILE A 190 4.91 -1.57 16.41
CA ILE A 190 5.73 -1.02 15.34
C ILE A 190 6.92 -0.30 15.98
N ASN A 191 8.14 -0.79 15.77
CA ASN A 191 9.32 -0.28 16.47
C ASN A 191 9.62 1.19 16.12
N ALA A 192 9.33 1.60 14.88
CA ALA A 192 9.60 2.97 14.41
C ALA A 192 8.70 4.02 15.09
N THR A 193 7.43 3.70 15.35
CA THR A 193 6.45 4.64 15.93
C THR A 193 6.19 4.40 17.41
N GLY A 194 6.50 3.21 17.92
CA GLY A 194 6.12 2.75 19.25
C GLY A 194 4.62 2.40 19.36
N GLU A 195 3.88 2.42 18.27
CA GLU A 195 2.45 2.12 18.27
C GLU A 195 2.22 0.62 18.53
N LYS A 196 1.41 0.32 19.55
CA LYS A 196 1.13 -1.04 20.03
C LYS A 196 -0.28 -1.46 19.66
N PHE A 197 -0.40 -2.66 19.10
CA PHE A 197 -1.64 -3.30 18.71
C PHE A 197 -1.84 -4.59 19.51
N VAL A 198 -2.98 -4.70 20.20
CA VAL A 198 -3.39 -5.95 20.85
C VAL A 198 -4.01 -6.86 19.80
N MET A 199 -3.35 -7.99 19.53
CA MET A 199 -3.69 -8.90 18.44
C MET A 199 -4.61 -10.04 18.89
N ALA A 200 -4.47 -10.47 20.13
CA ALA A 200 -5.34 -11.47 20.74
C ALA A 200 -5.37 -11.31 22.26
N THR A 201 -6.49 -11.66 22.86
CA THR A 201 -6.65 -11.77 24.31
C THR A 201 -7.15 -13.16 24.69
N ASP A 202 -6.89 -13.55 25.93
CA ASP A 202 -7.34 -14.82 26.53
C ASP A 202 -7.12 -16.04 25.60
N VAL A 203 -5.88 -16.23 25.14
CA VAL A 203 -5.47 -17.39 24.35
C VAL A 203 -5.23 -18.56 25.32
N PRO A 204 -6.06 -19.60 25.35
CA PRO A 204 -5.91 -20.70 26.31
C PRO A 204 -4.59 -21.45 26.14
N ALA A 205 -4.17 -22.17 27.18
CA ALA A 205 -3.04 -23.10 27.08
C ALA A 205 -3.27 -24.09 25.93
N ASP A 206 -2.20 -24.42 25.20
CA ASP A 206 -2.17 -25.32 24.04
C ASP A 206 -3.00 -24.89 22.83
N ALA A 207 -3.60 -23.70 22.86
CA ALA A 207 -4.35 -23.16 21.72
C ALA A 207 -3.41 -22.67 20.60
N VAL A 208 -3.95 -22.72 19.37
CA VAL A 208 -3.34 -22.14 18.18
C VAL A 208 -4.22 -20.99 17.69
N LYS A 209 -3.61 -19.84 17.42
CA LYS A 209 -4.28 -18.65 16.88
C LYS A 209 -3.48 -18.13 15.69
N VAL A 210 -4.15 -17.77 14.61
CA VAL A 210 -3.53 -16.98 13.54
C VAL A 210 -3.81 -15.51 13.83
N ILE A 211 -2.77 -14.72 13.99
CA ILE A 211 -2.88 -13.26 14.05
C ILE A 211 -2.51 -12.69 12.68
N VAL A 212 -3.36 -11.79 12.19
CA VAL A 212 -3.20 -11.09 10.91
C VAL A 212 -3.10 -9.61 11.21
N PHE A 213 -2.11 -8.95 10.62
CA PHE A 213 -1.93 -7.51 10.75
C PHE A 213 -1.52 -6.91 9.41
N SER A 214 -1.97 -5.70 9.15
CA SER A 214 -1.56 -4.90 8.00
C SER A 214 -0.81 -3.67 8.48
N MET A 215 0.24 -3.31 7.77
CA MET A 215 1.11 -2.17 8.09
C MET A 215 1.17 -1.25 6.88
N ASP A 216 0.77 0.00 7.09
CA ASP A 216 0.83 1.03 6.06
C ASP A 216 2.29 1.45 5.85
N GLY A 217 2.76 1.40 4.59
CA GLY A 217 4.10 1.85 4.20
C GLY A 217 5.18 0.77 4.22
N ALA A 218 6.32 1.06 3.57
CA ALA A 218 7.43 0.13 3.52
C ALA A 218 8.15 0.13 4.87
N LEU A 219 7.82 -0.83 5.74
CA LEU A 219 8.67 -1.13 6.88
C LEU A 219 9.97 -1.77 6.36
N GLU A 220 11.04 -0.98 6.26
CA GLU A 220 12.33 -1.48 5.80
C GLU A 220 13.01 -2.35 6.88
N GLY A 221 13.33 -3.59 6.50
CA GLY A 221 14.28 -4.46 7.21
C GLY A 221 13.67 -5.51 8.13
N HIS A 222 14.46 -6.57 8.36
CA HIS A 222 14.32 -7.40 9.55
C HIS A 222 14.48 -6.46 10.76
N ASN A 223 13.57 -6.50 11.75
CA ASN A 223 13.49 -5.64 12.96
C ASN A 223 12.42 -4.52 12.96
N ALA A 224 11.43 -4.57 12.09
CA ALA A 224 10.35 -3.59 12.09
C ALA A 224 9.39 -3.73 13.29
N LEU A 225 9.26 -4.93 13.85
CA LEU A 225 8.18 -5.25 14.81
C LEU A 225 8.71 -5.88 16.10
N THR A 226 8.05 -5.56 17.20
CA THR A 226 8.16 -6.29 18.46
C THR A 226 6.90 -7.13 18.70
N PHE A 227 7.05 -8.45 18.83
CA PHE A 227 6.01 -9.30 19.39
C PHE A 227 6.18 -9.40 20.90
N ALA A 228 5.07 -9.34 21.63
CA ALA A 228 5.06 -9.54 23.07
C ALA A 228 3.82 -10.30 23.53
N PHE A 229 3.96 -11.04 24.62
CA PHE A 229 2.84 -11.69 25.30
C PHE A 229 2.94 -11.55 26.82
N THR A 230 1.80 -11.60 27.49
CA THR A 230 1.68 -11.63 28.96
C THR A 230 0.69 -12.72 29.36
N THR A 231 1.11 -13.62 30.26
CA THR A 231 0.25 -14.70 30.78
C THR A 231 -0.62 -14.25 31.95
N GLU A 232 -1.56 -15.11 32.34
CA GLU A 232 -2.42 -14.88 33.52
C GLU A 232 -1.62 -14.77 34.83
N SER A 233 -0.51 -15.50 34.97
CA SER A 233 0.41 -15.35 36.11
C SER A 233 1.28 -14.08 36.06
N GLY A 234 1.25 -13.33 34.96
CA GLY A 234 2.08 -12.15 34.75
C GLY A 234 3.46 -12.46 34.16
N TYR A 235 3.70 -13.67 33.67
CA TYR A 235 4.92 -13.99 32.93
C TYR A 235 4.89 -13.31 31.55
N GLU A 236 6.01 -12.67 31.19
CA GLU A 236 6.14 -11.89 29.96
C GLU A 236 7.25 -12.45 29.06
N GLY A 237 6.98 -12.45 27.76
CA GLY A 237 7.98 -12.75 26.73
C GLY A 237 7.86 -11.78 25.57
N SER A 238 9.00 -11.47 24.94
CA SER A 238 9.02 -10.57 23.78
C SER A 238 10.16 -10.89 22.81
N PHE A 239 10.00 -10.46 21.56
CA PHE A 239 11.02 -10.53 20.52
C PHE A 239 10.92 -9.29 19.64
N ALA A 240 11.96 -8.45 19.65
CA ALA A 240 11.94 -7.11 19.06
C ALA A 240 12.39 -7.03 17.60
N THR A 241 12.80 -8.16 17.02
CA THR A 241 13.48 -8.21 15.73
C THR A 241 12.64 -8.89 14.64
N LEU A 242 11.31 -8.78 14.73
CA LEU A 242 10.40 -9.37 13.75
C LEU A 242 10.27 -8.52 12.48
N SER A 243 9.86 -9.17 11.39
CA SER A 243 9.52 -8.53 10.12
C SER A 243 8.03 -8.68 9.79
N VAL A 244 7.54 -8.11 8.70
CA VAL A 244 6.20 -8.45 8.20
C VAL A 244 6.34 -9.73 7.37
N GLU A 245 5.88 -10.86 7.92
CA GLU A 245 6.13 -12.17 7.30
C GLU A 245 5.03 -13.19 7.62
N THR A 246 5.13 -14.37 7.00
CA THR A 246 4.34 -15.54 7.38
C THR A 246 5.22 -16.52 8.15
N ALA A 247 5.07 -16.60 9.47
CA ALA A 247 5.90 -17.46 10.30
C ALA A 247 5.13 -18.05 11.50
N PRO A 248 5.53 -19.23 12.02
CA PRO A 248 5.03 -19.73 13.29
C PRO A 248 5.77 -19.05 14.46
N ILE A 249 5.04 -18.78 15.54
CA ILE A 249 5.56 -18.27 16.82
C ILE A 249 5.04 -19.19 17.93
N THR A 250 5.93 -19.88 18.62
CA THR A 250 5.60 -20.67 19.79
C THR A 250 6.03 -19.92 21.05
N MET A 251 5.06 -19.55 21.88
CA MET A 251 5.29 -18.96 23.20
C MET A 251 5.60 -20.08 24.17
N LEU A 252 6.76 -20.03 24.82
CA LEU A 252 7.26 -21.10 25.70
C LEU A 252 6.99 -20.78 27.16
N SER A 253 6.86 -21.82 28.00
CA SER A 253 6.77 -21.66 29.44
C SER A 253 8.11 -21.18 30.02
N ALA A 254 8.08 -20.51 31.17
CA ALA A 254 9.29 -20.09 31.88
C ALA A 254 10.23 -21.28 32.18
N ASP A 255 9.67 -22.45 32.51
CA ASP A 255 10.43 -23.67 32.83
C ASP A 255 11.06 -24.33 31.60
N ALA A 256 10.52 -24.10 30.40
CA ALA A 256 11.08 -24.61 29.16
C ALA A 256 12.31 -23.80 28.69
N MET A 257 12.60 -22.67 29.33
CA MET A 257 13.75 -21.81 29.03
C MET A 257 15.06 -22.38 29.59
N THR A 258 15.54 -23.50 29.05
CA THR A 258 16.87 -24.07 29.37
C THR A 258 18.00 -23.26 28.69
N GLY A 259 18.00 -21.94 28.86
CA GLY A 259 18.90 -21.00 28.16
C GLY A 259 18.39 -20.54 26.78
N ALA A 260 17.15 -20.89 26.41
CA ALA A 260 16.48 -20.45 25.19
C ALA A 260 15.69 -19.14 25.39
N THR A 261 15.39 -18.44 24.30
CA THR A 261 14.48 -17.28 24.27
C THR A 261 13.05 -17.71 24.68
N GLN A 262 12.24 -16.79 25.21
CA GLN A 262 10.82 -17.06 25.56
C GLN A 262 9.96 -17.51 24.36
N ILE A 263 10.47 -17.34 23.15
CA ILE A 263 9.79 -17.55 21.88
C ILE A 263 10.64 -18.49 21.00
N SER A 264 9.96 -19.40 20.31
CA SER A 264 10.51 -20.25 19.24
C SER A 264 9.80 -19.95 17.91
N PHE A 265 10.54 -20.00 16.80
CA PHE A 265 10.02 -19.78 15.44
C PHE A 265 9.71 -21.09 14.70
N PHE A 266 9.44 -22.15 15.45
CA PHE A 266 9.03 -23.44 14.92
C PHE A 266 7.64 -23.77 15.42
N ALA A 267 6.84 -24.39 14.55
CA ALA A 267 5.63 -25.07 15.00
C ALA A 267 6.02 -26.16 16.03
N PRO A 268 5.24 -26.36 17.10
CA PRO A 268 5.47 -27.45 18.03
C PRO A 268 5.44 -28.78 17.28
N ALA A 269 6.22 -29.76 17.76
CA ALA A 269 6.08 -31.13 17.27
C ALA A 269 4.64 -31.60 17.48
N ALA A 270 4.09 -32.35 16.53
CA ALA A 270 2.81 -33.00 16.71
C ALA A 270 2.92 -33.99 17.89
N GLU A 271 2.04 -33.83 18.87
CA GLU A 271 1.89 -34.74 20.01
C GLU A 271 1.16 -36.03 19.61
#